data_AF-A0A8D1MI96-F1
#
_entry.id   AF-A0A8D1MI96-F1
#
_cell.length_a   1.000
_cell.length_b   1.000
_cell.length_c   1.000
_cell.angle_alpha   90.00
_cell.angle_beta   90.00
_cell.angle_gamma   90.00
#
_symmetry.space_group_name_H-M   'P 1'
#
loop_
_entity.id
_entity.type
_entity.pdbx_description
1 polymer ?
#
loop_
_entity_poly.entity_id
_entity_poly.type
_entity_poly.pdbx_seq_one_letter_code
_entity_poly.pdbx_strand_id
1 'polypeptide(L)'
;MGIGKSKTDPCLLSLSWSKSHGVDTSQKPHETDCTISEEIPLHGGEDVACSSSAEMPTGEQEGADGVEEMPEEEAEEEVFLKFVILHAEDDTDEALRVQNLLQNDFGIKPGIIFAEMPCGRQHLQNLDDAVNGSAWTILLLTENFLRDTWCKFQFYTSLMNSVNRQHKYNSVIPMRPLNNPLPREKTPFALRTINALEEESRGFPTQVERIFQESVYQIQQAIWKETRNLVQRQLIA
;
A
#
# COMPACT_ATOMS: atom_id res chain seq x y z
N MET A 1 -50.26 35.34 19.55
CA MET A 1 -48.81 35.36 19.23
C MET A 1 -48.04 34.86 20.43
N GLY A 2 -47.58 33.61 20.38
CA GLY A 2 -46.94 32.93 21.51
C GLY A 2 -45.45 33.25 21.59
N ILE A 3 -44.97 33.59 22.78
CA ILE A 3 -43.55 33.74 23.12
C ILE A 3 -43.07 32.46 23.78
N GLY A 4 -42.39 31.60 23.02
CA GLY A 4 -41.69 30.44 23.53
C GLY A 4 -40.33 30.86 24.09
N LYS A 5 -40.11 30.62 25.39
CA LYS A 5 -38.79 30.73 26.03
C LYS A 5 -38.14 29.34 26.04
N SER A 6 -37.04 29.17 25.33
CA SER A 6 -36.17 27.99 25.43
C SER A 6 -34.94 28.35 26.26
N LYS A 7 -34.77 27.63 27.37
CA LYS A 7 -33.62 27.68 28.28
C LYS A 7 -32.53 26.77 27.69
N THR A 8 -31.30 27.22 27.60
CA THR A 8 -30.12 26.38 27.29
C THR A 8 -29.16 26.43 28.47
N ASP A 9 -29.01 25.31 29.17
CA ASP A 9 -27.98 25.09 30.17
C ASP A 9 -26.63 24.76 29.49
N PRO A 10 -25.49 25.25 30.00
CA PRO A 10 -24.18 24.79 29.53
C PRO A 10 -23.73 23.56 30.32
N CYS A 11 -23.60 22.42 29.62
CA CYS A 11 -22.94 21.23 30.16
C CYS A 11 -21.42 21.47 30.28
N LEU A 12 -20.92 21.49 31.52
CA LEU A 12 -19.50 21.41 31.85
C LEU A 12 -19.10 19.93 31.91
N LEU A 13 -18.34 19.45 30.92
CA LEU A 13 -17.65 18.17 31.01
C LEU A 13 -16.23 18.41 31.54
N SER A 14 -16.07 18.20 32.84
CA SER A 14 -14.78 18.15 33.53
C SER A 14 -14.02 16.88 33.17
N LEU A 15 -12.90 17.02 32.45
CA LEU A 15 -11.89 15.98 32.29
C LEU A 15 -11.00 15.95 33.54
N SER A 16 -11.11 14.91 34.36
CA SER A 16 -10.19 14.67 35.47
C SER A 16 -8.89 14.07 34.95
N TRP A 17 -7.85 14.91 34.93
CA TRP A 17 -6.45 14.57 34.73
C TRP A 17 -5.91 13.86 35.97
N SER A 18 -5.70 12.54 35.92
CA SER A 18 -4.94 11.82 36.95
C SER A 18 -3.51 11.56 36.46
N LYS A 19 -2.59 12.04 37.29
CA LYS A 19 -1.14 12.03 37.14
C LYS A 19 -0.61 11.05 38.19
N SER A 20 0.17 10.04 37.79
CA SER A 20 0.90 9.18 38.73
C SER A 20 2.38 9.15 38.35
N HIS A 21 3.19 9.74 39.22
CA HIS A 21 4.63 9.50 39.32
C HIS A 21 4.86 8.30 40.27
N GLY A 22 5.87 7.49 39.97
CA GLY A 22 6.43 6.49 40.89
C GLY A 22 7.67 5.86 40.26
N VAL A 23 8.84 6.19 40.81
CA VAL A 23 10.18 5.69 40.47
C VAL A 23 10.60 4.62 41.48
N ASP A 24 11.54 3.77 41.05
CA ASP A 24 12.44 2.85 41.79
C ASP A 24 11.90 1.43 42.06
N THR A 25 12.64 0.32 41.96
CA THR A 25 14.09 0.04 41.82
C THR A 25 14.22 -1.42 41.31
N SER A 26 15.35 -1.82 40.69
CA SER A 26 16.10 -3.08 40.96
C SER A 26 16.89 -3.64 39.77
N GLN A 27 17.96 -4.36 40.11
CA GLN A 27 19.19 -4.70 39.38
C GLN A 27 19.10 -5.96 38.48
N LYS A 28 20.04 -6.02 37.51
CA LYS A 28 20.52 -7.17 36.68
C LYS A 28 20.94 -8.41 37.53
N PRO A 29 21.28 -9.64 37.00
CA PRO A 29 21.96 -9.96 35.71
C PRO A 29 21.58 -11.32 35.01
N HIS A 30 22.39 -11.68 33.98
CA HIS A 30 22.55 -12.95 33.20
C HIS A 30 21.64 -13.14 31.96
N GLU A 31 22.13 -13.19 30.71
CA GLU A 31 23.12 -14.06 30.01
C GLU A 31 22.81 -15.56 30.08
N THR A 32 22.42 -16.16 28.95
CA THR A 32 22.99 -17.43 28.42
C THR A 32 22.41 -17.76 27.03
N ASP A 33 23.34 -17.97 26.09
CA ASP A 33 23.17 -18.60 24.77
C ASP A 33 22.72 -20.06 24.87
N CYS A 34 22.09 -20.57 23.81
CA CYS A 34 22.23 -21.97 23.40
C CYS A 34 22.25 -22.08 21.87
N THR A 35 23.38 -22.56 21.39
CA THR A 35 23.84 -22.78 20.03
C THR A 35 23.32 -24.11 19.46
N ILE A 36 23.03 -24.11 18.15
CA ILE A 36 23.18 -25.14 17.10
C ILE A 36 23.14 -26.63 17.51
N SER A 37 22.36 -27.41 16.75
CA SER A 37 22.80 -28.74 16.29
C SER A 37 22.27 -29.00 14.88
N GLU A 38 23.21 -29.11 13.94
CA GLU A 38 23.06 -29.71 12.61
C GLU A 38 22.72 -31.20 12.72
N GLU A 39 22.22 -31.82 11.63
CA GLU A 39 22.85 -32.98 10.99
C GLU A 39 22.00 -33.51 9.81
N ILE A 40 22.57 -33.41 8.60
CA ILE A 40 22.34 -34.21 7.37
C ILE A 40 23.62 -35.06 7.27
N PRO A 41 23.65 -36.38 6.90
CA PRO A 41 23.83 -36.74 5.48
C PRO A 41 23.47 -38.16 4.96
N LEU A 42 23.10 -38.15 3.66
CA LEU A 42 23.59 -38.95 2.50
C LEU A 42 23.58 -40.50 2.48
N HIS A 43 23.04 -41.03 1.37
CA HIS A 43 23.58 -42.14 0.55
C HIS A 43 22.98 -41.94 -0.87
N GLY A 44 23.72 -41.76 -1.99
CA GLY A 44 24.71 -42.65 -2.62
C GLY A 44 23.96 -43.73 -3.43
N GLY A 45 24.10 -43.95 -4.74
CA GLY A 45 24.93 -43.47 -5.85
C GLY A 45 24.63 -44.38 -7.07
N GLU A 46 24.87 -43.88 -8.30
CA GLU A 46 25.20 -44.61 -9.55
C GLU A 46 24.10 -45.58 -10.11
N ASP A 47 23.82 -45.76 -11.41
CA ASP A 47 24.73 -45.92 -12.55
C ASP A 47 23.94 -46.18 -13.89
N VAL A 48 24.62 -46.01 -15.03
CA VAL A 48 24.40 -46.61 -16.38
C VAL A 48 23.46 -45.95 -17.43
N ALA A 49 24.04 -45.75 -18.62
CA ALA A 49 23.47 -45.24 -19.88
C ALA A 49 23.38 -46.32 -21.00
N CYS A 50 22.52 -46.08 -22.01
CA CYS A 50 22.55 -46.49 -23.45
C CYS A 50 21.11 -46.49 -24.01
N SER A 51 20.73 -46.34 -25.29
CA SER A 51 21.25 -45.79 -26.55
C SER A 51 20.23 -46.20 -27.65
N SER A 52 19.74 -45.21 -28.43
CA SER A 52 19.31 -45.19 -29.85
C SER A 52 18.34 -46.22 -30.51
N SER A 53 17.42 -45.64 -31.31
CA SER A 53 16.91 -46.06 -32.65
C SER A 53 15.96 -47.28 -32.75
N ALA A 54 14.92 -47.36 -33.59
CA ALA A 54 14.35 -46.49 -34.63
C ALA A 54 12.93 -47.02 -35.04
N GLU A 55 12.27 -46.23 -35.90
CA GLU A 55 11.21 -46.58 -36.87
C GLU A 55 9.72 -46.38 -36.54
N MET A 56 9.08 -45.65 -37.46
CA MET A 56 7.64 -45.38 -37.59
C MET A 56 6.93 -46.53 -38.34
N PRO A 57 5.58 -46.59 -38.30
CA PRO A 57 4.91 -46.24 -39.55
C PRO A 57 3.62 -45.41 -39.41
N THR A 58 3.32 -44.81 -40.56
CA THR A 58 2.23 -43.97 -41.02
C THR A 58 0.82 -44.49 -40.71
N GLY A 59 -0.08 -43.57 -40.36
CA GLY A 59 -1.54 -43.76 -40.38
C GLY A 59 -2.24 -42.43 -40.09
N GLU A 60 -2.79 -41.80 -41.13
CA GLU A 60 -3.63 -40.61 -41.03
C GLU A 60 -4.96 -40.96 -40.33
N GLN A 61 -5.38 -40.18 -39.33
CA GLN A 61 -6.79 -39.92 -39.07
C GLN A 61 -6.98 -38.65 -38.23
N GLU A 62 -7.73 -37.73 -38.81
CA GLU A 62 -8.21 -36.47 -38.25
C GLU A 62 -9.06 -36.69 -36.99
N GLY A 63 -8.96 -35.72 -36.08
CA GLY A 63 -10.00 -35.44 -35.09
C GLY A 63 -9.55 -35.63 -33.65
N ALA A 64 -8.86 -34.62 -33.10
CA ALA A 64 -8.87 -34.39 -31.66
C ALA A 64 -8.50 -32.94 -31.39
N ASP A 65 -9.51 -32.20 -30.93
CA ASP A 65 -9.42 -31.24 -29.83
C ASP A 65 -8.20 -30.32 -29.87
N GLY A 66 -8.42 -29.14 -30.46
CA GLY A 66 -7.55 -28.00 -30.21
C GLY A 66 -7.65 -27.66 -28.73
N VAL A 67 -6.75 -28.25 -27.94
CA VAL A 67 -6.32 -27.68 -26.67
C VAL A 67 -5.71 -26.35 -27.05
N GLU A 68 -6.55 -25.31 -27.00
CA GLU A 68 -6.12 -23.94 -26.89
C GLU A 68 -5.31 -23.91 -25.59
N GLU A 69 -3.99 -24.06 -25.72
CA GLU A 69 -3.05 -23.67 -24.68
C GLU A 69 -3.37 -22.21 -24.39
N MET A 70 -4.21 -22.01 -23.37
CA MET A 70 -4.30 -20.73 -22.71
C MET A 70 -2.86 -20.33 -22.43
N PRO A 71 -2.43 -19.12 -22.82
CA PRO A 71 -1.16 -18.65 -22.32
C PRO A 71 -1.30 -18.71 -20.81
N GLU A 72 -0.44 -19.51 -20.17
CA GLU A 72 -0.15 -19.34 -18.76
C GLU A 72 0.28 -17.88 -18.67
N GLU A 73 -0.67 -17.00 -18.31
CA GLU A 73 -0.39 -15.70 -17.77
C GLU A 73 0.56 -16.04 -16.62
N GLU A 74 1.86 -15.89 -16.86
CA GLU A 74 2.88 -15.88 -15.82
C GLU A 74 2.27 -14.99 -14.76
N ALA A 75 1.81 -15.62 -13.66
CA ALA A 75 1.09 -14.92 -12.62
C ALA A 75 2.15 -14.01 -12.00
N GLU A 76 2.29 -12.81 -12.56
CA GLU A 76 3.15 -11.75 -12.04
C GLU A 76 2.83 -11.73 -10.54
N GLU A 77 3.81 -12.10 -9.72
CA GLU A 77 3.62 -12.17 -8.28
C GLU A 77 3.12 -10.79 -7.84
N GLU A 78 1.83 -10.67 -7.59
CA GLU A 78 1.22 -9.35 -7.41
C GLU A 78 1.87 -8.73 -6.16
N VAL A 79 2.67 -7.69 -6.39
CA VAL A 79 3.52 -7.14 -5.33
C VAL A 79 2.69 -6.17 -4.50
N PHE A 80 2.61 -6.41 -3.20
CA PHE A 80 2.04 -5.41 -2.29
C PHE A 80 2.99 -4.21 -2.19
N LEU A 81 2.52 -3.05 -2.62
CA LEU A 81 3.32 -1.83 -2.69
C LEU A 81 3.39 -1.16 -1.31
N LYS A 82 4.52 -0.50 -1.02
CA LYS A 82 4.56 0.43 0.11
C LYS A 82 3.65 1.61 -0.17
N PHE A 83 3.79 2.28 -1.31
CA PHE A 83 2.94 3.40 -1.64
C PHE A 83 2.53 3.46 -3.11
N VAL A 84 1.42 4.16 -3.35
CA VAL A 84 1.04 4.67 -4.67
C VAL A 84 0.91 6.19 -4.61
N ILE A 85 1.37 6.88 -5.65
CA ILE A 85 1.20 8.33 -5.80
C ILE A 85 0.06 8.61 -6.79
N LEU A 86 -0.96 9.32 -6.32
CA LEU A 86 -2.02 9.87 -7.16
C LEU A 86 -1.67 11.32 -7.51
N HIS A 87 -1.64 11.64 -8.80
CA HIS A 87 -1.26 12.94 -9.33
C HIS A 87 -2.17 13.32 -10.51
N ALA A 88 -2.16 14.60 -10.89
CA ALA A 88 -2.77 15.02 -12.15
C ALA A 88 -1.87 14.62 -13.33
N GLU A 89 -2.47 14.42 -14.51
CA GLU A 89 -1.75 14.04 -15.73
C GLU A 89 -0.58 14.98 -16.04
N ASP A 90 -0.80 16.29 -15.84
CA ASP A 90 0.20 17.35 -16.05
C ASP A 90 1.38 17.33 -15.08
N ASP A 91 1.30 16.59 -13.96
CA ASP A 91 2.33 16.57 -12.91
C ASP A 91 3.09 15.23 -12.83
N THR A 92 3.06 14.44 -13.91
CA THR A 92 3.73 13.13 -13.97
C THR A 92 5.21 13.22 -13.62
N ASP A 93 5.93 14.22 -14.14
CA ASP A 93 7.35 14.40 -13.86
C ASP A 93 7.63 14.69 -12.37
N GLU A 94 6.76 15.46 -11.73
CA GLU A 94 6.87 15.76 -10.30
C GLU A 94 6.56 14.53 -9.46
N ALA A 95 5.58 13.71 -9.87
CA ALA A 95 5.27 12.44 -9.22
C ALA A 95 6.46 11.46 -9.30
N LEU A 96 7.11 11.35 -10.47
CA LEU A 96 8.31 10.53 -10.65
C LEU A 96 9.47 11.05 -9.80
N ARG A 97 9.66 12.36 -9.68
CA ARG A 97 10.69 12.96 -8.82
C ARG A 97 10.45 12.59 -7.36
N VAL A 98 9.21 12.71 -6.88
CA VAL A 98 8.84 12.34 -5.50
C VAL A 98 8.96 10.84 -5.25
N GLN A 99 8.58 10.01 -6.22
CA GLN A 99 8.78 8.55 -6.15
C GLN A 99 10.26 8.22 -5.99
N ASN A 100 11.14 8.82 -6.81
CA ASN A 100 12.59 8.63 -6.71
C ASN A 100 13.13 9.10 -5.37
N LEU A 101 12.69 10.26 -4.88
CA LEU A 101 13.05 10.78 -3.55
C LEU A 101 12.71 9.78 -2.44
N LEU A 102 11.47 9.29 -2.39
CA LEU A 102 11.04 8.35 -1.35
C LEU A 102 11.74 7.00 -1.45
N GLN A 103 11.94 6.48 -2.66
CA GLN A 103 12.56 5.17 -2.86
C GLN A 103 14.07 5.19 -2.64
N ASN A 104 14.78 6.18 -3.20
CA ASN A 104 16.24 6.20 -3.22
C ASN A 104 16.81 6.85 -1.95
N ASP A 105 16.24 7.96 -1.50
CA ASP A 105 16.82 8.74 -0.40
C ASP A 105 16.31 8.23 0.96
N PHE A 106 15.08 7.72 1.02
CA PHE A 106 14.46 7.22 2.26
C PHE A 106 14.26 5.70 2.29
N GLY A 107 14.59 4.98 1.21
CA GLY A 107 14.48 3.51 1.16
C GLY A 107 13.04 2.98 1.19
N ILE A 108 12.04 3.82 0.91
CA ILE A 108 10.63 3.41 0.94
C ILE A 108 10.28 2.73 -0.38
N LYS A 109 10.61 1.44 -0.53
CA LYS A 109 10.34 0.65 -1.73
C LYS A 109 9.60 -0.66 -1.40
N PRO A 110 8.79 -1.22 -2.32
CA PRO A 110 8.48 -0.72 -3.66
C PRO A 110 7.36 0.33 -3.68
N GLY A 111 7.44 1.34 -4.56
CA GLY A 111 6.39 2.34 -4.74
C GLY A 111 6.22 2.75 -6.21
N ILE A 112 4.98 3.07 -6.60
CA ILE A 112 4.61 3.38 -7.99
C ILE A 112 3.85 4.70 -8.10
N ILE A 113 3.84 5.33 -9.28
CA ILE A 113 2.86 6.36 -9.61
C ILE A 113 1.65 5.74 -10.30
N PHE A 114 0.47 6.33 -10.14
CA PHE A 114 -0.75 5.76 -10.72
C PHE A 114 -0.72 5.66 -12.25
N ALA A 115 -0.02 6.57 -12.93
CA ALA A 115 0.13 6.56 -14.38
C ALA A 115 0.93 5.35 -14.91
N GLU A 116 1.73 4.68 -14.07
CA GLU A 116 2.52 3.50 -14.43
C GLU A 116 1.76 2.18 -14.19
N MET A 117 0.56 2.21 -13.59
CA MET A 117 -0.22 1.00 -13.37
C MET A 117 -0.67 0.38 -14.70
N PRO A 118 -0.59 -0.97 -14.86
CA PRO A 118 -0.87 -1.63 -16.13
C PRO A 118 -2.28 -1.32 -16.67
N CYS A 119 -2.30 -1.00 -17.97
CA CYS A 119 -3.50 -0.69 -18.73
C CYS A 119 -4.20 -2.00 -19.14
N GLY A 120 -5.48 -2.18 -18.78
CA GLY A 120 -6.21 -3.39 -19.17
C GLY A 120 -7.60 -3.53 -18.56
N ARG A 121 -7.86 -2.87 -17.43
CA ARG A 121 -9.18 -2.83 -16.77
C ARG A 121 -9.77 -1.42 -16.78
N GLN A 122 -11.01 -1.29 -16.30
CA GLN A 122 -11.66 0.02 -16.14
C GLN A 122 -10.85 0.90 -15.17
N HIS A 123 -10.68 2.19 -15.48
CA HIS A 123 -9.86 3.13 -14.68
C HIS A 123 -10.24 3.15 -13.17
N LEU A 124 -11.51 2.95 -12.87
CA LEU A 124 -12.03 2.86 -11.51
C LEU A 124 -11.51 1.62 -10.77
N GLN A 125 -11.40 0.50 -11.47
CA GLN A 125 -10.88 -0.75 -10.91
C GLN A 125 -9.38 -0.64 -10.66
N ASN A 126 -8.63 -0.06 -11.61
CA ASN A 126 -7.21 0.21 -11.42
C ASN A 126 -6.95 1.10 -10.18
N LEU A 127 -7.81 2.09 -9.93
CA LEU A 127 -7.70 2.93 -8.74
C LEU A 127 -7.96 2.15 -7.45
N ASP A 128 -9.02 1.33 -7.41
CA ASP A 128 -9.31 0.52 -6.22
C ASP A 128 -8.20 -0.50 -5.97
N ASP A 129 -7.70 -1.15 -7.02
CA ASP A 129 -6.57 -2.09 -6.96
C ASP A 129 -5.30 -1.38 -6.45
N ALA A 130 -5.00 -0.18 -6.93
CA ALA A 130 -3.85 0.60 -6.47
C ALA A 130 -3.95 1.03 -5.00
N VAL A 131 -5.12 1.52 -4.56
CA VAL A 131 -5.35 1.95 -3.17
C VAL A 131 -5.35 0.75 -2.22
N ASN A 132 -5.94 -0.37 -2.61
CA ASN A 132 -6.00 -1.57 -1.79
C ASN A 132 -4.67 -2.34 -1.77
N GLY A 133 -3.96 -2.37 -2.90
CA GLY A 133 -2.67 -3.02 -3.11
C GLY A 133 -1.45 -2.23 -2.61
N SER A 134 -1.66 -1.08 -1.97
CA SER A 134 -0.58 -0.28 -1.37
C SER A 134 -0.82 0.00 0.11
N ALA A 135 0.24 0.12 0.92
CA ALA A 135 0.10 0.46 2.34
C ALA A 135 -0.29 1.93 2.57
N TRP A 136 0.20 2.83 1.71
CA TRP A 136 -0.09 4.26 1.75
C TRP A 136 -0.49 4.80 0.39
N THR A 137 -1.49 5.67 0.38
CA THR A 137 -1.90 6.42 -0.82
C THR A 137 -1.46 7.86 -0.67
N ILE A 138 -0.49 8.27 -1.47
CA ILE A 138 0.04 9.64 -1.46
C ILE A 138 -0.78 10.47 -2.45
N LEU A 139 -1.39 11.55 -1.98
CA LEU A 139 -2.09 12.51 -2.83
C LEU A 139 -1.15 13.68 -3.11
N LEU A 140 -0.68 13.81 -4.35
CA LEU A 140 0.24 14.88 -4.74
C LEU A 140 -0.53 16.20 -4.88
N LEU A 141 -0.37 17.09 -3.90
CA LEU A 141 -1.09 18.35 -3.81
C LEU A 141 -0.39 19.45 -4.62
N THR A 142 -0.59 19.42 -5.94
CA THR A 142 -0.19 20.49 -6.86
C THR A 142 -1.37 21.42 -7.17
N GLU A 143 -1.11 22.55 -7.82
CA GLU A 143 -2.19 23.41 -8.33
C GLU A 143 -3.08 22.72 -9.39
N ASN A 144 -2.57 21.72 -10.11
CA ASN A 144 -3.32 20.99 -11.15
C ASN A 144 -4.21 19.89 -10.56
N PHE A 145 -3.82 19.31 -9.41
CA PHE A 145 -4.54 18.19 -8.78
C PHE A 145 -6.02 18.48 -8.48
N LEU A 146 -6.39 19.71 -8.11
CA LEU A 146 -7.80 20.03 -7.82
C LEU A 146 -8.57 20.58 -9.02
N ARG A 147 -7.90 20.81 -10.14
CA ARG A 147 -8.53 21.30 -11.37
C ARG A 147 -9.21 20.17 -12.11
N ASP A 148 -8.63 18.97 -12.07
CA ASP A 148 -9.20 17.80 -12.71
C ASP A 148 -10.34 17.17 -11.88
N THR A 149 -11.43 16.84 -12.57
CA THR A 149 -12.57 16.13 -11.98
C THR A 149 -12.21 14.68 -11.64
N TRP A 150 -11.31 14.08 -12.43
CA TRP A 150 -10.81 12.74 -12.16
C TRP A 150 -9.98 12.70 -10.88
N CYS A 151 -9.09 13.67 -10.65
CA CYS A 151 -8.34 13.78 -9.40
C CYS A 151 -9.26 14.00 -8.17
N LYS A 152 -10.37 14.72 -8.30
CA LYS A 152 -11.38 14.81 -7.23
C LYS A 152 -11.99 13.44 -6.93
N PHE A 153 -12.31 12.65 -7.96
CA PHE A 153 -12.83 11.30 -7.78
C PHE A 153 -11.80 10.38 -7.10
N GLN A 154 -10.56 10.41 -7.57
CA GLN A 154 -9.43 9.69 -6.95
C GLN A 154 -9.31 10.04 -5.46
N PHE A 155 -9.29 11.35 -5.17
CA PHE A 155 -9.27 11.88 -3.81
C PHE A 155 -10.39 11.33 -2.92
N TYR A 156 -11.65 11.41 -3.35
CA TYR A 156 -12.78 10.94 -2.54
C TYR A 156 -12.75 9.43 -2.34
N THR A 157 -12.39 8.66 -3.38
CA THR A 157 -12.33 7.20 -3.31
C THR A 157 -11.27 6.75 -2.32
N SER A 158 -10.05 7.28 -2.43
CA SER A 158 -8.96 6.96 -1.49
C SER A 158 -9.29 7.37 -0.07
N LEU A 159 -9.86 8.57 0.13
CA LEU A 159 -10.24 9.04 1.45
C LEU A 159 -11.32 8.16 2.08
N MET A 160 -12.39 7.85 1.35
CA MET A 160 -13.46 6.97 1.84
C MET A 160 -12.95 5.56 2.11
N ASN A 161 -12.01 5.05 1.32
CA ASN A 161 -11.37 3.76 1.56
C ASN A 161 -10.64 3.75 2.93
N SER A 162 -9.84 4.78 3.21
CA SER A 162 -9.10 4.92 4.48
C SER A 162 -9.99 5.10 5.71
N VAL A 163 -11.18 5.69 5.54
CA VAL A 163 -12.16 5.88 6.62
C VAL A 163 -12.95 4.60 6.88
N ASN A 164 -13.35 3.89 5.81
CA ASN A 164 -14.24 2.73 5.92
C ASN A 164 -13.49 1.44 6.26
N ARG A 165 -12.20 1.33 5.94
CA ARG A 165 -11.38 0.13 6.21
C ARG A 165 -10.44 0.37 7.37
N GLN A 166 -10.64 -0.37 8.47
CA GLN A 166 -9.84 -0.22 9.70
C GLN A 166 -8.33 -0.36 9.46
N HIS A 167 -7.92 -1.32 8.62
CA HIS A 167 -6.52 -1.55 8.29
C HIS A 167 -5.90 -0.49 7.36
N LYS A 168 -6.72 0.40 6.80
CA LYS A 168 -6.30 1.55 5.97
C LYS A 168 -6.41 2.88 6.70
N TYR A 169 -6.71 2.87 8.00
CA TYR A 169 -6.84 4.11 8.77
C TYR A 169 -5.54 4.93 8.70
N ASN A 170 -5.65 6.22 8.39
CA ASN A 170 -4.53 7.13 8.17
C ASN A 170 -3.52 6.70 7.08
N SER A 171 -3.93 5.84 6.13
CA SER A 171 -3.08 5.45 4.99
C SER A 171 -3.00 6.52 3.89
N VAL A 172 -3.98 7.44 3.84
CA VAL A 172 -3.99 8.54 2.87
C VAL A 172 -3.12 9.68 3.37
N ILE A 173 -2.06 9.99 2.63
CA ILE A 173 -1.06 10.98 2.97
C ILE A 173 -1.11 12.11 1.93
N PRO A 174 -1.70 13.27 2.26
CA PRO A 174 -1.57 14.45 1.42
C PRO A 174 -0.09 14.88 1.40
N MET A 175 0.50 15.07 0.23
CA MET A 175 1.91 15.46 0.09
C MET A 175 2.02 16.76 -0.70
N ARG A 176 2.73 17.74 -0.14
CA ARG A 176 3.04 19.01 -0.81
C ARG A 176 4.45 18.95 -1.39
N PRO A 177 4.59 18.91 -2.71
CA PRO A 177 5.89 18.90 -3.37
C PRO A 177 6.60 20.26 -3.25
N LEU A 178 7.90 20.28 -3.60
CA LEU A 178 8.65 21.53 -3.75
C LEU A 178 8.15 22.38 -4.93
N ASN A 179 7.80 21.74 -6.04
CA ASN A 179 7.40 22.42 -7.27
C ASN A 179 5.88 22.55 -7.37
N ASN A 180 5.41 23.76 -7.68
CA ASN A 180 3.99 24.06 -7.89
C ASN A 180 3.05 23.56 -6.75
N PRO A 181 3.39 23.78 -5.46
CA PRO A 181 2.58 23.26 -4.37
C PRO A 181 1.21 23.93 -4.32
N LEU A 182 0.18 23.14 -4.00
CA LEU A 182 -1.15 23.66 -3.74
C LEU A 182 -1.16 24.51 -2.46
N PRO A 183 -1.58 25.78 -2.53
CA PRO A 183 -1.75 26.63 -1.36
C PRO A 183 -2.69 26.01 -0.32
N ARG A 184 -2.38 26.21 0.98
CA ARG A 184 -3.17 25.64 2.08
C ARG A 184 -4.62 26.13 2.09
N GLU A 185 -4.84 27.34 1.60
CA GLU A 185 -6.13 28.00 1.51
C GLU A 185 -7.01 27.33 0.46
N LYS A 186 -6.40 26.82 -0.63
CA LYS A 186 -7.08 26.06 -1.69
C LYS A 186 -7.24 24.57 -1.32
N THR A 187 -6.53 24.08 -0.29
CA THR A 187 -6.62 22.68 0.13
C THR A 187 -8.02 22.38 0.72
N PRO A 188 -8.72 21.32 0.26
CA PRO A 188 -10.01 20.92 0.79
C PRO A 188 -9.95 20.67 2.29
N PHE A 189 -11.01 21.05 3.01
CA PHE A 189 -11.06 20.98 4.47
C PHE A 189 -10.71 19.58 5.01
N ALA A 190 -11.21 18.52 4.37
CA ALA A 190 -10.94 17.14 4.77
C ALA A 190 -9.44 16.75 4.70
N LEU A 191 -8.66 17.35 3.80
CA LEU A 191 -7.21 17.12 3.74
C LEU A 191 -6.44 18.02 4.70
N ARG A 192 -6.98 19.19 5.02
CA ARG A 192 -6.39 20.09 6.02
C ARG A 192 -6.41 19.49 7.43
N THR A 193 -7.32 18.56 7.70
CA THR A 193 -7.39 17.84 8.98
C THR A 193 -6.42 16.67 9.06
N ILE A 194 -5.77 16.28 7.96
CA ILE A 194 -4.78 15.21 7.91
C ILE A 194 -3.38 15.83 7.90
N ASN A 195 -2.43 15.18 8.57
CA ASN A 195 -1.03 15.61 8.55
C ASN A 195 -0.49 15.44 7.13
N ALA A 196 -0.24 16.56 6.46
CA ALA A 196 0.35 16.54 5.14
C ALA A 196 1.87 16.36 5.25
N LEU A 197 2.43 15.56 4.36
CA LEU A 197 3.87 15.45 4.16
C LEU A 197 4.37 16.68 3.38
N GLU A 198 5.23 17.49 3.99
CA GLU A 198 5.67 18.77 3.43
C GLU A 198 7.16 18.73 3.10
N GLU A 199 7.49 18.76 1.81
CA GLU A 199 8.88 18.62 1.35
C GLU A 199 9.73 19.87 1.62
N GLU A 200 9.14 21.06 1.55
CA GLU A 200 9.81 22.32 1.90
C GLU A 200 10.15 22.41 3.42
N SER A 201 9.46 21.62 4.24
CA SER A 201 9.64 21.66 5.69
C SER A 201 10.96 21.01 6.11
N ARG A 202 11.68 21.66 7.03
CA ARG A 202 12.87 21.06 7.68
C ARG A 202 12.57 19.75 8.40
N GLY A 203 11.31 19.53 8.76
CA GLY A 203 10.84 18.28 9.38
C GLY A 203 10.48 17.19 8.38
N PHE A 204 10.69 17.38 7.07
CA PHE A 204 10.35 16.39 6.04
C PHE A 204 10.91 14.98 6.34
N PRO A 205 12.21 14.80 6.64
CA PRO A 205 12.74 13.47 6.95
C PRO A 205 12.04 12.80 8.13
N THR A 206 11.81 13.55 9.21
CA THR A 206 11.11 13.05 10.40
C THR A 206 9.66 12.68 10.11
N GLN A 207 8.99 13.41 9.20
CA GLN A 207 7.63 13.06 8.76
C GLN A 207 7.62 11.76 7.97
N VAL A 208 8.57 11.57 7.05
CA VAL A 208 8.71 10.33 6.27
C VAL A 208 8.90 9.13 7.21
N GLU A 209 9.87 9.20 8.14
CA GLU A 209 10.11 8.12 9.11
C GLU A 209 8.88 7.81 9.98
N ARG A 210 8.14 8.85 10.38
CA ARG A 210 6.96 8.70 11.23
C ARG A 210 5.78 8.09 10.48
N ILE A 211 5.62 8.40 9.20
CA ILE A 211 4.48 7.96 8.37
C ILE A 211 4.75 6.54 7.85
N PHE A 212 5.91 6.31 7.25
CA PHE A 212 6.24 5.07 6.54
C PHE A 212 6.88 4.04 7.48
N GLN A 213 6.17 3.72 8.57
CA GLN A 213 6.64 2.74 9.53
C GLN A 213 6.53 1.32 8.98
N GLU A 214 7.64 0.58 9.07
CA GLU A 214 7.69 -0.82 8.62
C GLU A 214 6.65 -1.69 9.33
N SER A 215 6.38 -1.46 10.62
CA SER A 215 5.35 -2.19 11.38
C SER A 215 3.96 -2.04 10.75
N VAL A 216 3.59 -0.84 10.30
CA VAL A 216 2.31 -0.57 9.65
C VAL A 216 2.25 -1.27 8.29
N TYR A 217 3.33 -1.23 7.52
CA TYR A 217 3.43 -1.93 6.24
C TYR A 217 3.22 -3.44 6.41
N GLN A 218 3.91 -4.07 7.37
CA GLN A 218 3.81 -5.50 7.61
C GLN A 218 2.39 -5.94 8.01
N ILE A 219 1.71 -5.14 8.86
CA ILE A 219 0.32 -5.40 9.24
C ILE A 219 -0.61 -5.33 8.01
N GLN A 220 -0.48 -4.27 7.21
CA GLN A 220 -1.32 -4.13 6.01
C GLN A 220 -1.03 -5.22 4.98
N GLN A 221 0.23 -5.59 4.80
CA GLN A 221 0.62 -6.65 3.88
C GLN A 221 0.05 -8.00 4.31
N ALA A 222 0.07 -8.31 5.62
CA ALA A 222 -0.50 -9.55 6.14
C ALA A 222 -2.01 -9.62 5.86
N ILE A 223 -2.74 -8.52 6.12
CA ILE A 223 -4.19 -8.43 5.86
C ILE A 223 -4.50 -8.53 4.37
N TRP A 224 -3.68 -7.90 3.52
CA TRP A 224 -3.82 -7.97 2.07
C TRP A 224 -3.61 -9.41 1.56
N LYS A 225 -2.56 -10.10 2.03
CA LYS A 225 -2.29 -11.51 1.71
C LYS A 225 -3.44 -12.42 2.15
N GLU A 226 -3.96 -12.23 3.36
CA GLU A 226 -5.08 -13.03 3.88
C GLU A 226 -6.36 -12.82 3.06
N THR A 227 -6.71 -11.58 2.76
CA THR A 227 -7.88 -11.24 1.94
C THR A 227 -7.80 -11.87 0.56
N ARG A 228 -6.62 -11.82 -0.07
CA ARG A 228 -6.39 -12.41 -1.39
C ARG A 228 -6.51 -13.94 -1.37
N ASN A 229 -5.93 -14.59 -0.37
CA ASN A 229 -6.04 -16.04 -0.20
C ASN A 229 -7.50 -16.49 -0.02
N LEU A 230 -8.31 -15.71 0.69
CA LEU A 230 -9.75 -15.99 0.85
C LEU A 230 -10.51 -15.87 -0.48
N VAL A 231 -10.26 -14.82 -1.25
CA VAL A 231 -10.91 -14.60 -2.56
C VAL A 231 -10.52 -15.70 -3.55
N GLN A 232 -9.23 -16.06 -3.63
CA GLN A 232 -8.78 -17.17 -4.50
C GLN A 232 -9.43 -18.50 -4.13
N ARG A 233 -9.55 -18.82 -2.83
CA ARG A 233 -10.22 -20.04 -2.37
C ARG A 233 -11.71 -20.07 -2.70
N GLN A 234 -12.38 -18.91 -2.74
CA GLN A 234 -13.80 -18.81 -3.09
C GLN A 234 -14.05 -18.87 -4.60
N LEU A 235 -13.06 -18.50 -5.43
CA LEU A 235 -13.18 -18.56 -6.89
C LEU A 235 -12.89 -19.96 -7.46
N ILE A 236 -12.16 -20.80 -6.70
CA ILE A 236 -11.81 -22.17 -7.10
C ILE A 236 -12.85 -23.20 -6.60
N ALA A 237 -13.74 -22.82 -5.68
CA ALA A 237 -14.79 -23.67 -5.11
C ALA A 237 -16.12 -23.50 -5.84
#